data_AF-A0A3C0J6V5-F1
#
_entry.id   AF-A0A3C0J6V5-F1
#
_cell.length_a   1.000
_cell.length_b   1.000
_cell.length_c   1.000
_cell.angle_alpha   90.00
_cell.angle_beta   90.00
_cell.angle_gamma   90.00
#
_symmetry.space_group_name_H-M   'P 1'
#
loop_
_entity.id
_entity.type
_entity.pdbx_description
1 polymer ?
#
loop_
_entity_poly.entity_id
_entity_poly.type
_entity_poly.pdbx_seq_one_letter_code
_entity_poly.pdbx_strand_id
1 'polypeptide(L)'
;MSKKEELLSEIKKLSSKIGSVKVYFNKHKTGGNNGMGYYFDKKDKLWKSYVCGEYNYITYESENEVAVIEDLYNSVCREAEAHENPLEKIKIIQSKLQSVPVFLNSSSCGAYAIGYFYDPKTKHWATYHNDERGSSLYSYYDCEEEAIVEVYKMVKIEYKLQQH
;
A
#
# COMPACT_ATOMS: atom_id res chain seq x y z
N MET A 1 -15.90 -25.47 7.56
CA MET A 1 -15.59 -24.76 6.30
C MET A 1 -14.22 -25.22 5.86
N SER A 2 -13.91 -25.17 4.57
CA SER A 2 -12.54 -25.42 4.09
C SER A 2 -11.65 -24.21 4.40
N LYS A 3 -10.34 -24.43 4.58
CA LYS A 3 -9.34 -23.35 4.78
C LYS A 3 -9.45 -22.24 3.72
N LYS A 4 -9.72 -22.64 2.47
CA LYS A 4 -9.97 -21.72 1.35
C LYS A 4 -11.16 -20.78 1.62
N GLU A 5 -12.31 -21.35 2.01
CA GLU A 5 -13.52 -20.56 2.28
C GLU A 5 -13.34 -19.61 3.45
N GLU A 6 -12.63 -20.05 4.50
CA GLU A 6 -12.30 -19.21 5.66
C GLU A 6 -11.44 -18.02 5.25
N LEU A 7 -10.34 -18.25 4.52
CA LEU A 7 -9.48 -17.17 4.02
C LEU A 7 -10.24 -16.19 3.13
N LEU A 8 -11.04 -16.69 2.17
CA LEU A 8 -11.82 -15.82 1.29
C LEU A 8 -12.88 -15.00 2.05
N SER A 9 -13.46 -15.57 3.10
CA SER A 9 -14.41 -14.86 3.97
C SER A 9 -13.72 -13.74 4.74
N GLU A 10 -12.56 -14.01 5.33
CA GLU A 10 -11.79 -13.00 6.06
C GLU A 10 -11.26 -11.90 5.12
N ILE A 11 -10.78 -12.25 3.92
CA ILE A 11 -10.38 -11.26 2.92
C ILE A 11 -11.55 -10.33 2.59
N LYS A 12 -12.77 -10.86 2.40
CA LYS A 12 -13.96 -10.02 2.13
C LYS A 12 -14.24 -9.07 3.29
N LYS A 13 -14.17 -9.54 4.54
CA LYS A 13 -14.37 -8.71 5.73
C LYS A 13 -13.33 -7.60 5.85
N LEU A 14 -12.07 -7.89 5.55
CA LEU A 14 -10.99 -6.89 5.61
C LEU A 14 -11.04 -5.93 4.42
N SER A 15 -11.52 -6.38 3.25
CA SER A 15 -11.61 -5.55 2.05
C SER A 15 -12.55 -4.35 2.20
N SER A 16 -13.47 -4.37 3.15
CA SER A 16 -14.30 -3.19 3.46
C SER A 16 -13.56 -2.08 4.21
N LYS A 17 -12.34 -2.36 4.68
CA LYS A 17 -11.51 -1.45 5.49
C LYS A 17 -10.38 -0.77 4.69
N ILE A 18 -10.15 -1.15 3.42
CA ILE A 18 -8.96 -0.76 2.65
C ILE A 18 -9.19 0.36 1.62
N GLY A 19 -10.05 1.32 1.95
CA GLY A 19 -10.26 2.52 1.12
C GLY A 19 -10.71 2.18 -0.32
N SER A 20 -10.06 2.76 -1.33
CA SER A 20 -10.36 2.48 -2.74
C SER A 20 -9.77 1.19 -3.28
N VAL A 21 -8.94 0.47 -2.51
CA VAL A 21 -8.25 -0.73 -3.00
C VAL A 21 -9.24 -1.86 -3.21
N LYS A 22 -9.30 -2.38 -4.43
CA LYS A 22 -10.24 -3.45 -4.80
C LYS A 22 -9.60 -4.82 -4.71
N VAL A 23 -10.30 -5.78 -4.11
CA VAL A 23 -9.87 -7.18 -4.08
C VAL A 23 -10.61 -8.00 -5.14
N TYR A 24 -9.86 -8.71 -6.00
CA TYR A 24 -10.39 -9.53 -7.07
C TYR A 24 -10.09 -11.01 -6.82
N PHE A 25 -11.13 -11.84 -6.92
CA PHE A 25 -11.00 -13.29 -6.76
C PHE A 25 -11.08 -13.99 -8.12
N ASN A 26 -10.18 -14.95 -8.36
CA ASN A 26 -10.11 -15.72 -9.61
C ASN A 26 -10.03 -14.86 -10.87
N LYS A 27 -9.42 -13.69 -10.78
CA LYS A 27 -9.34 -12.74 -11.88
C LYS A 27 -8.09 -11.87 -11.78
N HIS A 28 -7.34 -11.84 -12.88
CA HIS A 28 -6.32 -10.83 -13.09
C HIS A 28 -6.97 -9.60 -13.72
N LYS A 29 -6.85 -8.43 -13.07
CA LYS A 29 -7.32 -7.18 -13.65
C LYS A 29 -6.13 -6.27 -13.89
N THR A 30 -5.80 -6.07 -15.16
CA THR A 30 -4.81 -5.09 -15.62
C THR A 30 -5.52 -3.77 -15.97
N GLY A 31 -4.89 -2.63 -15.69
CA GLY A 31 -5.39 -1.31 -16.12
C GLY A 31 -6.17 -0.50 -15.08
N GLY A 32 -5.82 -0.60 -13.80
CA GLY A 32 -6.23 0.34 -12.76
C GLY A 32 -5.19 0.40 -11.64
N ASN A 33 -5.02 1.57 -11.02
CA ASN A 33 -3.89 1.83 -10.11
C ASN A 33 -4.00 1.12 -8.75
N ASN A 34 -5.21 0.70 -8.32
CA ASN A 34 -5.46 0.25 -6.93
C ASN A 34 -6.22 -1.09 -6.88
N GLY A 35 -5.51 -2.21 -6.95
CA GLY A 35 -6.13 -3.54 -6.88
C GLY A 35 -5.23 -4.63 -6.33
N MET A 36 -5.80 -5.67 -5.76
CA MET A 36 -5.07 -6.89 -5.39
C MET A 36 -5.94 -8.09 -5.66
N GLY A 37 -5.35 -9.26 -5.84
CA GLY A 37 -6.14 -10.44 -6.14
C GLY A 37 -5.33 -11.68 -6.38
N TYR A 38 -6.05 -12.72 -6.81
CA TYR A 38 -5.44 -13.97 -7.26
C TYR A 38 -6.15 -14.53 -8.48
N TYR A 39 -5.44 -15.31 -9.28
CA TYR A 39 -5.96 -15.97 -10.48
C TYR A 39 -5.13 -17.18 -10.87
N PHE A 40 -5.71 -18.07 -11.70
CA PHE A 40 -4.96 -19.14 -12.34
C PHE A 40 -4.45 -18.68 -13.72
N ASP A 41 -3.14 -18.69 -13.91
CA ASP A 41 -2.51 -18.40 -15.19
C ASP A 41 -2.49 -19.67 -16.05
N LYS A 42 -3.26 -19.66 -17.14
CA LYS A 42 -3.36 -20.82 -18.05
C LYS A 42 -2.07 -21.09 -18.82
N LYS A 43 -1.25 -20.06 -19.04
CA LYS A 43 -0.01 -20.20 -19.81
C LYS A 43 1.04 -20.93 -18.97
N ASP A 44 1.21 -20.46 -17.74
CA ASP A 44 2.24 -20.98 -16.84
C ASP A 44 1.74 -22.17 -16.00
N LYS A 45 0.41 -22.40 -16.02
CA LYS A 45 -0.29 -23.44 -15.25
C LYS A 45 -0.10 -23.30 -13.74
N LEU A 46 0.04 -22.06 -13.26
CA LEU A 46 0.24 -21.71 -11.86
C LEU A 46 -0.88 -20.78 -11.37
N TRP A 47 -1.20 -20.88 -10.09
CA TRP A 47 -1.92 -19.83 -9.39
C TRP A 47 -0.97 -18.68 -9.09
N LYS A 48 -1.48 -17.44 -9.18
CA LYS A 48 -0.73 -16.22 -8.95
C LYS A 48 -1.52 -15.26 -8.09
N SER A 49 -0.86 -14.61 -7.14
CA SER A 49 -1.38 -13.45 -6.39
C SER A 49 -0.67 -12.20 -6.86
N TYR A 50 -1.35 -11.06 -6.74
CA TYR A 50 -0.82 -9.77 -7.12
C TYR A 50 -1.33 -8.68 -6.18
N VAL A 51 -0.50 -7.65 -6.00
CA VAL A 51 -0.83 -6.41 -5.31
C VAL A 51 -0.39 -5.27 -6.20
N CYS A 52 -1.26 -4.29 -6.41
CA CYS A 52 -0.98 -3.17 -7.31
C CYS A 52 -0.23 -2.05 -6.59
N GLY A 53 0.92 -1.67 -7.17
CA GLY A 53 1.35 -0.29 -7.41
C GLY A 53 1.40 -0.07 -8.94
N GLU A 54 2.10 0.94 -9.47
CA GLU A 54 2.11 1.31 -10.90
C GLU A 54 2.38 0.17 -11.93
N TYR A 55 2.86 -1.01 -11.51
CA TYR A 55 3.30 -2.10 -12.39
C TYR A 55 2.58 -3.46 -12.22
N ASN A 56 1.49 -3.57 -11.45
CA ASN A 56 0.80 -4.86 -11.18
C ASN A 56 1.76 -6.01 -10.87
N TYR A 57 2.47 -5.93 -9.74
CA TYR A 57 3.51 -6.91 -9.41
C TYR A 57 2.87 -8.24 -8.96
N ILE A 58 3.25 -9.34 -9.63
CA ILE A 58 2.98 -10.68 -9.11
C ILE A 58 3.79 -10.84 -7.83
N THR A 59 3.11 -11.10 -6.71
CA THR A 59 3.74 -11.20 -5.39
C THR A 59 4.13 -12.63 -5.06
N TYR A 60 3.36 -13.60 -5.55
CA TYR A 60 3.61 -15.02 -5.31
C TYR A 60 2.95 -15.89 -6.39
N GLU A 61 3.55 -17.03 -6.69
CA GLU A 61 3.03 -18.03 -7.62
C GLU A 61 3.26 -19.46 -7.10
N SER A 62 2.29 -20.34 -7.34
CA SER A 62 2.34 -21.73 -6.88
C SER A 62 1.34 -22.60 -7.63
N GLU A 63 1.57 -23.91 -7.69
CA GLU A 63 0.55 -24.89 -8.13
C GLU A 63 -0.58 -25.01 -7.09
N ASN A 64 -0.32 -24.64 -5.83
CA ASN A 64 -1.29 -24.71 -4.74
C ASN A 64 -2.10 -23.42 -4.62
N GLU A 65 -3.37 -23.47 -5.01
CA GLU A 65 -4.32 -22.35 -4.90
C GLU A 65 -4.40 -21.77 -3.48
N VAL A 66 -4.42 -22.62 -2.45
CA VAL A 66 -4.56 -22.18 -1.07
C VAL A 66 -3.36 -21.36 -0.62
N ALA A 67 -2.14 -21.76 -1.00
CA ALA A 67 -0.92 -21.02 -0.68
C ALA A 67 -0.93 -19.62 -1.30
N VAL A 68 -1.47 -19.50 -2.52
CA VAL A 68 -1.62 -18.19 -3.20
C VAL A 68 -2.70 -17.33 -2.53
N ILE A 69 -3.80 -17.93 -2.08
CA ILE A 69 -4.83 -17.22 -1.32
C ILE A 69 -4.28 -16.75 0.03
N GLU A 70 -3.40 -17.51 0.68
CA GLU A 70 -2.72 -17.09 1.91
C GLU A 70 -1.80 -15.88 1.69
N ASP A 71 -1.05 -15.85 0.59
CA ASP A 71 -0.26 -14.66 0.22
C ASP A 71 -1.14 -13.42 0.00
N LEU A 72 -2.26 -13.59 -0.72
CA LEU A 72 -3.24 -12.51 -0.88
C LEU A 72 -3.81 -12.06 0.47
N TYR A 73 -4.19 -13.00 1.34
CA TYR A 73 -4.70 -12.67 2.68
C TYR A 73 -3.70 -11.84 3.47
N ASN A 74 -2.42 -12.23 3.48
CA ASN A 74 -1.36 -11.47 4.16
C ASN A 74 -1.22 -10.05 3.59
N SER A 75 -1.37 -9.89 2.28
CA SER A 75 -1.35 -8.57 1.62
C SER A 75 -2.55 -7.71 2.01
N VAL A 76 -3.76 -8.28 2.03
CA VAL A 76 -4.98 -7.61 2.48
C VAL A 76 -4.88 -7.20 3.96
N CYS A 77 -4.32 -8.05 4.82
CA CYS A 77 -4.07 -7.73 6.23
C CYS A 77 -3.13 -6.53 6.39
N ARG A 78 -2.03 -6.47 5.63
CA ARG A 78 -1.11 -5.33 5.64
C ARG A 78 -1.80 -4.05 5.19
N GLU A 79 -2.62 -4.14 4.15
CA GLU A 79 -3.35 -2.97 3.64
C GLU A 79 -4.41 -2.49 4.63
N ALA A 80 -5.15 -3.40 5.26
CA ALA A 80 -6.14 -3.08 6.29
C ALA A 80 -5.50 -2.45 7.52
N GLU A 81 -4.33 -2.94 7.93
CA GLU A 81 -3.54 -2.35 9.00
C GLU A 81 -3.09 -0.93 8.65
N ALA A 82 -2.66 -0.68 7.42
CA ALA A 82 -2.25 0.65 6.98
C ALA A 82 -3.42 1.66 7.01
N HIS A 83 -4.66 1.20 6.79
CA HIS A 83 -5.86 2.04 6.86
C HIS A 83 -6.38 2.27 8.29
N GLU A 84 -5.91 1.51 9.27
CA GLU A 84 -6.33 1.67 10.66
C GLU A 84 -5.52 2.77 11.35
N ASN A 85 -6.14 3.93 11.56
CA ASN A 85 -5.57 5.10 12.24
C ASN A 85 -4.16 5.51 11.75
N PRO A 86 -3.94 5.70 10.44
CA PRO A 86 -2.60 5.92 9.89
C PRO A 86 -1.91 7.17 10.46
N LEU A 87 -2.67 8.24 10.74
CA LEU A 87 -2.12 9.47 11.29
C LEU A 87 -1.50 9.28 12.69
N GLU A 88 -2.14 8.50 13.56
CA GLU A 88 -1.62 8.19 14.89
C GLU A 88 -0.34 7.36 14.78
N LYS A 89 -0.34 6.36 13.88
CA LYS A 89 0.83 5.51 13.62
C LYS A 89 2.00 6.30 13.07
N ILE A 90 1.75 7.26 12.16
CA ILE A 90 2.79 8.17 11.66
C ILE A 90 3.41 8.95 12.81
N LYS A 91 2.60 9.57 13.70
CA LYS A 91 3.12 10.33 14.85
C LYS A 91 3.98 9.48 15.78
N ILE A 92 3.61 8.23 16.01
CA ILE A 92 4.37 7.28 16.84
C ILE A 92 5.71 6.92 16.19
N ILE A 93 5.74 6.74 14.88
CA ILE A 93 6.99 6.41 14.16
C ILE A 93 7.87 7.65 14.04
N GLN A 94 7.29 8.80 13.71
CA GLN A 94 7.97 10.08 13.59
C GLN A 94 8.77 10.45 14.84
N SER A 95 8.25 10.17 16.04
CA SER A 95 8.98 10.44 17.30
C SER A 95 10.22 9.56 17.51
N LYS A 96 10.39 8.52 16.67
CA LYS A 96 11.50 7.56 16.73
C LYS A 96 12.44 7.66 15.52
N LEU A 97 12.06 8.38 14.47
CA LEU A 97 12.91 8.62 13.31
C LEU A 97 14.05 9.59 13.66
N GLN A 98 15.25 9.31 13.15
CA GLN A 98 16.44 10.09 13.48
C GLN A 98 16.76 11.16 12.44
N SER A 99 16.58 10.86 11.15
CA SER A 99 17.10 11.67 10.05
C SER A 99 16.05 12.17 9.07
N VAL A 100 14.85 11.56 9.02
CA VAL A 100 13.80 11.92 8.06
C VAL A 100 12.69 12.70 8.76
N PRO A 101 12.62 14.03 8.57
CA PRO A 101 11.45 14.79 8.98
C PRO A 101 10.20 14.36 8.21
N VAL A 102 9.09 14.26 8.95
CA VAL A 102 7.77 13.98 8.41
C VAL A 102 6.90 15.23 8.52
N PHE A 103 6.32 15.65 7.41
CA PHE A 103 5.45 16.83 7.32
C PHE A 103 4.02 16.41 7.00
N LEU A 104 3.08 16.89 7.81
CA LEU A 104 1.66 16.58 7.66
C LEU A 104 0.93 17.83 7.20
N ASN A 105 0.12 17.70 6.15
CA ASN A 105 -0.60 18.81 5.52
C ASN A 105 0.27 20.05 5.24
N SER A 106 1.50 19.84 4.79
CA SER A 106 2.46 20.88 4.47
C SER A 106 3.52 20.35 3.51
N SER A 107 4.06 21.24 2.68
CA SER A 107 5.17 20.90 1.78
C SER A 107 6.50 21.34 2.39
N SER A 108 7.55 20.56 2.13
CA SER A 108 8.93 20.90 2.47
C SER A 108 9.75 21.07 1.20
N CYS A 109 10.57 22.12 1.17
CA CYS A 109 11.61 22.31 0.14
C CYS A 109 12.96 21.69 0.57
N GLY A 110 13.02 21.01 1.72
CA GLY A 110 14.24 20.41 2.26
C GLY A 110 14.57 19.06 1.64
N ALA A 111 15.87 18.74 1.59
CA ALA A 111 16.33 17.40 1.27
C ALA A 111 15.90 16.39 2.35
N TYR A 112 15.71 15.14 1.94
CA TYR A 112 15.41 13.99 2.81
C TYR A 112 14.17 14.15 3.69
N ALA A 113 12.98 14.24 3.08
CA ALA A 113 11.73 14.50 3.78
C ALA A 113 10.57 13.68 3.21
N ILE A 114 9.65 13.26 4.08
CA ILE A 114 8.40 12.59 3.68
C ILE A 114 7.22 13.47 4.10
N GLY A 115 6.18 13.55 3.29
CA GLY A 115 4.96 14.23 3.71
C GLY A 115 3.84 14.22 2.70
N TYR A 116 2.79 14.96 3.03
CA TYR A 116 1.67 15.19 2.14
C TYR A 116 1.09 16.60 2.30
N PHE A 117 0.47 17.11 1.24
CA PHE A 117 -0.24 18.39 1.24
C PHE A 117 -1.31 18.43 0.14
N TYR A 118 -2.28 19.34 0.26
CA TYR A 118 -3.22 19.61 -0.83
C TYR A 118 -2.58 20.51 -1.88
N ASP A 119 -2.46 20.04 -3.12
CA ASP A 119 -1.96 20.83 -4.24
C ASP A 119 -3.12 21.51 -4.97
N PRO A 120 -3.30 22.85 -4.84
CA PRO A 120 -4.40 23.56 -5.46
C PRO A 120 -4.29 23.62 -7.00
N LYS A 121 -3.11 23.37 -7.58
CA LYS A 121 -2.91 23.40 -9.03
C LYS A 121 -3.49 22.16 -9.68
N THR A 122 -3.18 21.00 -9.11
CA THR A 122 -3.70 19.70 -9.59
C THR A 122 -5.06 19.39 -9.01
N LYS A 123 -5.45 20.02 -7.89
CA LYS A 123 -6.66 19.74 -7.09
C LYS A 123 -6.67 18.35 -6.44
N HIS A 124 -5.49 17.80 -6.18
CA HIS A 124 -5.32 16.49 -5.55
C HIS A 124 -4.48 16.63 -4.28
N TRP A 125 -4.53 15.60 -3.44
CA TRP A 125 -3.59 15.43 -2.34
C TRP A 125 -2.30 14.84 -2.88
N ALA A 126 -1.20 15.58 -2.73
CA ALA A 126 0.12 15.14 -3.14
C ALA A 126 0.83 14.51 -1.94
N THR A 127 1.39 13.32 -2.11
CA THR A 127 2.43 12.80 -1.23
C THR A 127 3.79 13.04 -1.85
N TYR A 128 4.82 13.14 -1.02
CA TYR A 128 6.18 13.28 -1.49
C TYR A 128 7.16 12.51 -0.63
N HIS A 129 8.20 12.01 -1.31
CA HIS A 129 9.41 11.52 -0.70
C HIS A 129 10.59 12.21 -1.39
N ASN A 130 11.27 13.07 -0.63
CA ASN A 130 12.49 13.72 -1.07
C ASN A 130 13.66 12.82 -0.68
N ASP A 131 14.54 12.51 -1.64
CA ASP A 131 15.80 11.82 -1.35
C ASP A 131 16.83 12.75 -0.68
N GLU A 132 17.96 12.19 -0.26
CA GLU A 132 19.08 12.95 0.34
C GLU A 132 19.65 14.04 -0.58
N ARG A 133 19.42 13.95 -1.89
CA ARG A 133 19.91 14.90 -2.89
C ARG A 133 18.87 15.98 -3.22
N GLY A 134 17.69 15.93 -2.59
CA GLY A 134 16.59 16.87 -2.80
C GLY A 134 15.73 16.55 -4.03
N SER A 135 15.87 15.37 -4.64
CA SER A 135 14.95 14.92 -5.69
C SER A 135 13.64 14.47 -5.05
N SER A 136 12.51 14.99 -5.53
CA SER A 136 11.19 14.65 -5.02
C SER A 136 10.48 13.65 -5.93
N LEU A 137 10.03 12.54 -5.37
CA LEU A 137 9.02 11.69 -5.99
C LEU A 137 7.65 12.10 -5.47
N TYR A 138 6.73 12.46 -6.36
CA TYR A 138 5.36 12.83 -6.02
C TYR A 138 4.35 11.78 -6.51
N SER A 139 3.35 11.51 -5.68
CA SER A 139 2.16 10.74 -6.04
C SER A 139 0.92 11.56 -5.70
N TYR A 140 -0.14 11.45 -6.51
CA TYR A 140 -1.36 12.24 -6.36
C TYR A 140 -2.57 11.36 -6.08
N TYR A 141 -3.40 11.79 -5.14
CA TYR A 141 -4.57 11.08 -4.62
C TYR A 141 -5.81 11.97 -4.62
N ASP A 142 -6.96 11.37 -4.85
CA ASP A 142 -8.25 12.07 -4.89
C ASP A 142 -8.74 12.49 -3.50
N CYS A 143 -8.32 11.78 -2.44
CA CYS A 143 -8.71 12.07 -1.06
C CYS A 143 -7.52 12.10 -0.10
N GLU A 144 -7.71 12.78 1.04
CA GLU A 144 -6.67 12.98 2.04
C GLU A 144 -6.30 11.67 2.71
N GLU A 145 -7.29 10.83 2.98
CA GLU A 145 -7.12 9.57 3.69
C GLU A 145 -6.14 8.65 2.97
N GLU A 146 -6.21 8.55 1.64
CA GLU A 146 -5.29 7.75 0.84
C GLU A 146 -3.87 8.31 0.84
N ALA A 147 -3.73 9.63 0.77
CA ALA A 147 -2.43 10.28 0.88
C ALA A 147 -1.79 10.01 2.26
N ILE A 148 -2.58 10.06 3.33
CA ILE A 148 -2.11 9.74 4.69
C ILE A 148 -1.69 8.27 4.80
N VAL A 149 -2.47 7.34 4.23
CA VAL A 149 -2.12 5.90 4.21
C VAL A 149 -0.79 5.67 3.48
N GLU A 150 -0.58 6.34 2.36
CA GLU A 150 0.69 6.21 1.63
C GLU A 150 1.87 6.79 2.42
N VAL A 151 1.70 7.97 3.02
CA VAL A 151 2.74 8.54 3.91
C VAL A 151 3.07 7.58 5.05
N TYR A 152 2.07 6.92 5.65
CA TYR A 152 2.32 5.90 6.66
C TYR A 152 3.18 4.75 6.13
N LYS A 153 2.90 4.24 4.92
CA LYS A 153 3.69 3.17 4.29
C LYS A 153 5.15 3.61 4.07
N MET A 154 5.36 4.82 3.55
CA MET A 154 6.71 5.39 3.34
C MET A 154 7.48 5.53 4.66
N VAL A 155 6.85 6.16 5.67
CA VAL A 155 7.43 6.36 7.02
C VAL A 155 7.76 5.04 7.71
N LYS A 156 6.92 4.01 7.54
CA LYS A 156 7.16 2.67 8.09
C LYS A 156 8.35 1.98 7.46
N ILE A 157 8.56 2.14 6.15
CA ILE A 157 9.73 1.60 5.44
C ILE A 157 10.99 2.29 5.95
N GLU A 158 10.97 3.62 6.01
CA GLU A 158 12.11 4.42 6.48
C GLU A 158 12.52 4.06 7.91
N TYR A 159 11.54 3.92 8.80
CA TYR A 159 11.81 3.49 10.17
C TYR A 159 12.49 2.12 10.21
N LYS A 160 12.04 1.14 9.42
CA LYS A 160 12.69 -0.17 9.36
C LYS A 160 14.14 -0.07 8.88
N LEU A 161 14.42 0.76 7.88
CA LEU A 161 15.78 0.94 7.36
C LEU A 161 16.73 1.53 8.41
N GLN A 162 16.26 2.44 9.26
CA GLN A 162 17.08 3.06 10.32
C GLN A 162 17.30 2.15 11.54
N GLN A 163 16.56 1.04 11.68
CA GLN A 163 16.77 0.09 12.78
C GLN A 163 17.79 -1.01 12.46
N HIS A 164 18.36 -1.01 11.24
CA HIS A 164 19.34 -1.97 10.76
C HIS A 164 20.69 -1.29 10.51
#